data_AF-A0A9D8VKR0-F1
#
_entry.id   AF-A0A9D8VKR0-F1
#
_cell.length_a   1.000
_cell.length_b   1.000
_cell.length_c   1.000
_cell.angle_alpha   90.00
_cell.angle_beta   90.00
_cell.angle_gamma   90.00
#
_symmetry.space_group_name_H-M   'P 1'
#
loop_
_entity.id
_entity.type
_entity.pdbx_description
1 polymer ?
#
loop_
_entity_poly.entity_id
_entity_poly.type
_entity_poly.pdbx_seq_one_letter_code
_entity_poly.pdbx_strand_id
1 'polypeptide(L)'
;MKYLAIIFLLISGCAEFDAALDQANQDMGSHCNSLFIIPAVYDSERDKYIENEFSSGNYNYSKEKEWAENRLDYYENRYYRDQRLGIYYDTSPISGARYRFHLKCQSWS
;
A
#
# COMPACT_ATOMS: atom_id res chain seq x y z
N MET A 1 -13.44 -19.37 19.14
CA MET A 1 -12.68 -18.09 19.09
C MET A 1 -12.07 -17.87 17.69
N LYS A 2 -12.89 -17.84 16.62
CA LYS A 2 -12.38 -17.62 15.24
C LYS A 2 -12.91 -16.33 14.59
N TYR A 3 -13.89 -15.67 15.22
CA TYR A 3 -14.57 -14.49 14.64
C TYR A 3 -14.09 -13.15 15.19
N LEU A 4 -13.17 -13.13 16.16
CA LEU A 4 -12.71 -11.89 16.80
C LEU A 4 -11.75 -11.09 15.89
N ALA A 5 -11.00 -11.74 15.01
CA ALA A 5 -10.06 -11.09 14.11
C ALA A 5 -10.77 -10.31 12.98
N ILE A 6 -11.93 -10.79 12.53
CA ILE A 6 -12.71 -10.16 11.46
C ILE A 6 -13.34 -8.84 11.94
N ILE A 7 -13.70 -8.75 13.22
CA ILE A 7 -14.30 -7.55 13.81
C ILE A 7 -13.26 -6.42 13.98
N PHE A 8 -11.97 -6.75 14.22
CA PHE A 8 -10.89 -5.76 14.29
C PHE A 8 -10.56 -5.13 12.94
N LEU A 9 -10.79 -5.84 11.83
CA LEU A 9 -10.54 -5.35 10.47
C LEU A 9 -11.54 -4.29 10.01
N LEU A 10 -12.70 -4.15 10.67
CA LEU A 10 -13.72 -3.16 10.31
C LEU A 10 -13.39 -1.74 10.81
N ILE A 11 -12.35 -1.60 11.64
CA ILE A 11 -11.93 -0.31 12.24
C ILE A 11 -10.65 0.22 11.56
N SER A 12 -9.93 -0.62 10.81
CA SER A 12 -8.83 -0.21 9.95
C SER A 12 -9.38 0.25 8.60
N GLY A 13 -8.81 1.31 8.00
CA GLY A 13 -9.34 1.94 6.79
C GLY A 13 -9.58 0.99 5.61
N CYS A 14 -10.26 1.48 4.58
CA CYS A 14 -10.65 0.68 3.41
C CYS A 14 -9.47 -0.06 2.78
N ALA A 15 -8.26 0.51 2.81
CA ALA A 15 -7.08 -0.14 2.25
C ALA A 15 -6.63 -1.35 3.08
N GLU A 16 -6.62 -1.25 4.40
CA GLU A 16 -6.20 -2.32 5.30
C GLU A 16 -7.14 -3.53 5.24
N PHE A 17 -8.45 -3.26 5.12
CA PHE A 17 -9.45 -4.29 4.88
C PHE A 17 -9.28 -4.95 3.50
N ASP A 18 -9.13 -4.15 2.44
CA ASP A 18 -8.90 -4.65 1.09
C ASP A 18 -7.64 -5.52 1.02
N ALA A 19 -6.54 -5.08 1.63
CA ALA A 19 -5.29 -5.84 1.68
C ALA A 19 -5.46 -7.18 2.41
N ALA A 20 -6.24 -7.20 3.50
CA ALA A 20 -6.54 -8.43 4.23
C ALA A 20 -7.39 -9.40 3.40
N LEU A 21 -8.37 -8.89 2.65
CA LEU A 21 -9.18 -9.69 1.73
C LEU A 21 -8.33 -10.26 0.58
N ASP A 22 -7.48 -9.43 -0.02
CA ASP A 22 -6.58 -9.85 -1.09
C ASP A 22 -5.63 -10.95 -0.61
N GLN A 23 -5.01 -10.79 0.56
CA GLN A 23 -4.18 -11.84 1.14
C GLN A 23 -4.98 -13.10 1.46
N ALA A 24 -6.21 -12.97 1.98
CA ALA A 24 -7.07 -14.13 2.27
C ALA A 24 -7.44 -14.92 1.01
N ASN A 25 -7.75 -14.24 -0.11
CA ASN A 25 -7.98 -14.90 -1.40
C ASN A 25 -6.76 -15.68 -1.85
N GLN A 26 -5.57 -15.10 -1.70
CA GLN A 26 -4.31 -15.78 -2.03
C GLN A 26 -4.07 -17.01 -1.14
N ASP A 27 -4.32 -16.90 0.16
CA ASP A 27 -4.18 -18.00 1.13
C ASP A 27 -5.18 -19.14 0.87
N MET A 28 -6.30 -18.84 0.19
CA MET A 28 -7.29 -19.84 -0.26
C MET A 28 -6.90 -20.54 -1.59
N GLY A 29 -5.74 -20.22 -2.16
CA GLY A 29 -5.16 -20.90 -3.31
C GLY A 29 -5.34 -20.17 -4.64
N SER A 30 -5.90 -18.96 -4.65
CA SER A 30 -5.91 -18.11 -5.86
C SER A 30 -4.54 -17.52 -6.14
N HIS A 31 -4.18 -17.39 -7.41
CA HIS A 31 -2.93 -16.77 -7.83
C HIS A 31 -3.19 -15.40 -8.42
N CYS A 32 -2.48 -14.38 -7.93
CA CYS A 32 -2.62 -13.05 -8.50
C CYS A 32 -1.86 -12.95 -9.84
N ASN A 33 -2.60 -12.66 -10.92
CA ASN A 33 -2.08 -12.57 -12.28
C ASN A 33 -1.50 -11.20 -12.62
N SER A 34 -2.07 -10.15 -12.03
CA SER A 34 -1.68 -8.76 -12.28
C SER A 34 -1.68 -8.00 -10.97
N LEU A 35 -0.53 -7.42 -10.63
CA LEU A 35 -0.34 -6.60 -9.44
C LEU A 35 -0.63 -5.13 -9.77
N PHE A 36 -1.25 -4.42 -8.84
CA PHE A 36 -1.40 -2.97 -8.88
C PHE A 36 -0.96 -2.38 -7.54
N ILE A 37 -0.12 -1.34 -7.56
CA ILE A 37 0.36 -0.69 -6.33
C ILE A 37 -0.21 0.71 -6.24
N ILE A 38 -0.92 1.01 -5.15
CA ILE A 38 -1.49 2.32 -4.87
C ILE A 38 -0.59 3.05 -3.88
N PRO A 39 0.21 4.05 -4.31
CA PRO A 39 0.89 4.94 -3.39
C PRO A 39 -0.14 5.87 -2.76
N ALA A 40 0.05 6.21 -1.49
CA ALA A 40 -0.73 7.22 -0.80
C ALA A 40 0.16 8.01 0.17
N VAL A 41 -0.02 9.33 0.23
CA VAL A 41 0.70 10.22 1.14
C VAL A 41 -0.20 10.62 2.30
N TYR A 42 0.34 10.66 3.51
CA TYR A 42 -0.41 11.10 4.70
C TYR A 42 -0.58 12.63 4.70
N ASP A 43 -1.84 13.06 4.71
CA ASP A 43 -2.28 14.44 4.90
C ASP A 43 -2.64 14.65 6.38
N SER A 44 -1.82 15.42 7.09
CA SER A 44 -2.02 15.71 8.52
C SER A 44 -3.20 16.64 8.80
N GLU A 45 -3.63 17.47 7.84
CA GLU A 45 -4.76 18.38 8.05
C GLU A 45 -6.07 17.61 8.05
N ARG A 46 -6.15 16.54 7.25
CA ARG A 46 -7.33 15.70 7.11
C ARG A 46 -7.23 14.37 7.84
N ASP A 47 -6.13 14.15 8.56
CA ASP A 47 -5.79 12.92 9.29
C ASP A 47 -6.03 11.64 8.46
N LYS A 48 -5.58 11.64 7.21
CA LYS A 48 -5.82 10.51 6.29
C LYS A 48 -4.74 10.38 5.23
N TYR A 49 -4.62 9.18 4.68
CA TYR A 49 -3.83 8.92 3.48
C TYR A 49 -4.61 9.33 2.22
N ILE A 50 -3.97 10.09 1.33
CA ILE A 50 -4.50 10.49 0.03
C ILE A 50 -3.87 9.62 -1.05
N GLU A 51 -4.69 8.81 -1.71
CA GLU A 51 -4.24 7.85 -2.74
C GLU A 51 -3.84 8.54 -4.03
N ASN A 52 -2.86 7.96 -4.72
CA ASN A 52 -2.30 8.44 -5.99
C ASN A 52 -1.70 9.86 -5.93
N GLU A 53 -1.34 10.31 -4.73
CA GLU A 53 -0.67 11.59 -4.52
C GLU A 53 0.75 11.40 -4.01
N PHE A 54 1.63 12.27 -4.51
CA PHE A 54 2.96 12.48 -3.95
C PHE A 54 2.97 13.81 -3.22
N SER A 55 3.65 13.83 -2.09
CA SER A 55 3.85 15.04 -1.33
C SER A 55 4.43 16.12 -2.26
N SER A 56 3.84 17.32 -2.31
CA SER A 56 4.28 18.44 -3.17
C SER A 56 4.61 19.77 -2.46
N GLY A 57 4.94 19.73 -1.17
CA GLY A 57 5.35 20.90 -0.37
C GLY A 57 6.69 21.54 -0.79
N ASN A 58 7.24 22.41 0.07
CA ASN A 58 8.42 23.28 -0.19
C ASN A 58 9.77 22.58 -0.51
N TYR A 59 9.79 21.29 -0.79
CA TYR A 59 10.98 20.52 -1.18
C TYR A 59 10.95 20.20 -2.68
N ASN A 60 11.99 19.53 -3.16
CA ASN A 60 12.11 19.18 -4.57
C ASN A 60 11.12 18.05 -4.92
N TYR A 61 9.94 18.44 -5.43
CA TYR A 61 8.89 17.52 -5.86
C TYR A 61 9.38 16.44 -6.84
N SER A 62 10.28 16.79 -7.77
CA SER A 62 10.82 15.81 -8.73
C SER A 62 11.58 14.70 -8.03
N LYS A 63 12.40 15.02 -7.03
CA LYS A 63 13.10 14.01 -6.22
C LYS A 63 12.16 13.19 -5.36
N GLU A 64 11.12 13.82 -4.81
CA GLU A 64 10.11 13.11 -4.00
C GLU A 64 9.37 12.07 -4.83
N LYS A 65 8.94 12.48 -6.02
CA LYS A 65 8.30 11.60 -7.00
C LYS A 65 9.23 10.46 -7.39
N GLU A 66 10.48 10.77 -7.75
CA GLU A 66 11.48 9.75 -8.11
C GLU A 66 11.72 8.75 -6.97
N TRP A 67 11.84 9.22 -5.72
CA TRP A 67 11.97 8.32 -4.57
C TRP A 67 10.75 7.42 -4.39
N ALA A 68 9.54 7.97 -4.53
CA ALA A 68 8.30 7.21 -4.37
C ALA A 68 8.12 6.20 -5.51
N GLU A 69 8.46 6.55 -6.75
CA GLU A 69 8.48 5.64 -7.91
C GLU A 69 9.48 4.49 -7.70
N ASN A 70 10.70 4.79 -7.24
CA ASN A 70 11.67 3.74 -6.86
C ASN A 70 11.15 2.80 -5.76
N ARG A 71 10.29 3.30 -4.86
CA ARG A 71 9.66 2.47 -3.83
C ARG A 71 8.55 1.59 -4.39
N LEU A 72 7.78 2.06 -5.37
CA LEU A 72 6.83 1.23 -6.11
C LEU A 72 7.56 0.03 -6.73
N ASP A 73 8.64 0.28 -7.47
CA ASP A 73 9.45 -0.77 -8.09
C ASP A 73 10.02 -1.74 -7.05
N TYR A 74 10.51 -1.22 -5.91
CA TYR A 74 11.01 -2.07 -4.82
C TYR A 74 9.94 -3.02 -4.28
N TYR A 75 8.72 -2.51 -4.05
CA TYR A 75 7.63 -3.30 -3.50
C TYR A 75 7.03 -4.28 -4.51
N GLU A 76 7.00 -3.93 -5.79
CA GLU A 76 6.66 -4.85 -6.87
C GLU A 76 7.65 -6.02 -6.94
N ASN A 77 8.96 -5.72 -6.97
CA ASN A 77 9.99 -6.76 -6.98
C ASN A 77 9.94 -7.64 -5.73
N ARG A 78 9.64 -7.04 -4.58
CA ARG A 78 9.43 -7.79 -3.33
C ARG A 78 8.24 -8.74 -3.44
N TYR A 79 7.14 -8.31 -4.03
CA TYR A 79 5.99 -9.19 -4.27
C TYR A 79 6.37 -10.38 -5.14
N TYR A 80 7.09 -10.19 -6.26
CA TYR A 80 7.44 -11.32 -7.12
C TYR A 80 8.34 -12.36 -6.42
N ARG A 81 9.15 -11.94 -5.45
CA ARG A 81 9.97 -12.85 -4.65
C ARG A 81 9.18 -13.54 -3.54
N ASP A 82 8.42 -12.78 -2.76
CA ASP A 82 7.83 -13.26 -1.52
C ASP A 82 6.40 -13.81 -1.75
N GLN A 83 5.77 -13.43 -2.86
CA GLN A 83 4.37 -13.73 -3.24
C GLN A 83 3.39 -13.31 -2.14
N ARG A 84 3.55 -12.09 -1.59
CA ARG A 84 2.70 -11.58 -0.51
C ARG A 84 2.14 -10.20 -0.84
N LEU A 85 0.81 -10.11 -0.82
CA LEU A 85 0.08 -8.85 -0.88
C LEU A 85 0.09 -8.18 0.50
N GLY A 86 -0.26 -6.90 0.54
CA GLY A 86 -0.29 -6.16 1.79
C GLY A 86 -0.06 -4.67 1.64
N ILE A 87 0.17 -4.04 2.79
CA ILE A 87 0.44 -2.61 2.89
C ILE A 87 1.82 -2.41 3.49
N TYR A 88 2.61 -1.57 2.83
CA TYR A 88 3.92 -1.15 3.31
C TYR A 88 3.91 0.33 3.63
N TYR A 89 4.65 0.71 4.66
CA TYR A 89 4.76 2.09 5.12
C TYR A 89 6.22 2.51 5.08
N ASP A 90 6.48 3.67 4.49
CA ASP A 90 7.80 4.29 4.47
C ASP A 90 7.67 5.78 4.73
N THR A 91 8.75 6.41 5.17
CA THR A 91 8.84 7.86 5.30
C THR A 91 9.89 8.37 4.33
N SER A 92 9.53 9.37 3.51
CA SER A 92 10.46 9.96 2.56
C SER A 92 11.61 10.64 3.31
N PRO A 93 12.88 10.36 2.97
CA PRO A 93 14.01 11.08 3.54
C PRO A 93 14.16 12.50 2.95
N ILE A 94 13.41 12.84 1.89
CA ILE A 94 13.49 14.14 1.21
C ILE A 94 12.56 15.14 1.88
N SER A 95 11.31 14.75 2.12
CA SER A 95 10.24 15.61 2.65
C SER A 95 9.87 15.31 4.10
N GLY A 96 10.23 14.13 4.62
CA GLY A 96 9.67 13.60 5.87
C GLY A 96 8.22 13.12 5.74
N ALA A 97 7.63 13.15 4.54
CA ALA A 97 6.25 12.72 4.32
C ALA A 97 6.10 11.21 4.53
N ARG A 98 5.00 10.81 5.18
CA ARG A 98 4.68 9.41 5.45
C ARG A 98 3.88 8.84 4.30
N TYR A 99 4.38 7.78 3.70
CA TYR A 99 3.75 7.07 2.59
C TYR A 99 3.20 5.72 3.02
N ARG A 100 2.15 5.31 2.32
CA ARG A 100 1.54 3.99 2.35
C ARG A 100 1.53 3.45 0.92
N PHE A 101 2.02 2.23 0.72
CA PHE A 101 2.04 1.53 -0.56
C PHE A 101 1.17 0.28 -0.42
N HIS A 102 0.01 0.29 -1.06
CA HIS A 102 -0.95 -0.79 -0.99
C HIS A 102 -0.83 -1.66 -2.25
N LEU A 103 -0.40 -2.91 -2.06
CA LEU A 103 -0.32 -3.91 -3.13
C LEU A 103 -1.66 -4.60 -3.24
N LYS A 104 -2.33 -4.38 -4.36
CA LYS A 104 -3.62 -4.97 -4.68
C LYS A 104 -3.49 -5.95 -5.83
N CYS A 105 -4.28 -7.02 -5.77
CA CYS A 105 -4.43 -7.85 -6.95
C CYS A 105 -5.48 -7.26 -7.89
N GLN A 106 -5.12 -7.03 -9.14
CA GLN A 106 -6.04 -6.55 -10.16
C GLN A 106 -6.86 -7.69 -10.78
N SER A 107 -6.29 -8.90 -10.86
CA SER A 107 -6.97 -10.07 -11.40
C SER A 107 -6.41 -11.39 -10.84
N TRP A 108 -7.30 -12.33 -10.56
CA TRP A 108 -7.01 -13.63 -9.95
C TRP A 108 -7.13 -14.77 -10.98
N SER A 109 -6.33 -15.83 -10.84
CA SER A 109 -6.52 -17.15 -11.46
C SER A 109 -6.78 -18.24 -10.43
#